data_AF-A0ABC9YST6-F1
#
_entry.id   AF-A0ABC9YST6-F1
#
_cell.length_a   1.000
_cell.length_b   1.000
_cell.length_c   1.000
_cell.angle_alpha   90.00
_cell.angle_beta   90.00
_cell.angle_gamma   90.00
#
_symmetry.space_group_name_H-M   'P 1'
#
loop_
_entity.id
_entity.type
_entity.pdbx_description
1 polymer ?
#
loop_
_entity_poly.entity_id
_entity_poly.type
_entity_poly.pdbx_seq_one_letter_code
_entity_poly.pdbx_strand_id
1 'polypeptide(L)'
;MQLVACVSGLGDGDLVKEVSCVSNANAADGWSRRLALRNGKYHITVHEARTGRSIASIDLDGEAFPFDALNDDTTQLCGAAPATVDPGRRGVLLSTVSVAQVHQVVDPFITGPKQ
;
A
#
# COMPACT_ATOMS: atom_id res chain seq x y z
N MET A 1 7.09 -20.14 19.08
CA MET A 1 5.96 -19.21 19.24
C MET A 1 5.43 -18.89 17.86
N GLN A 2 4.12 -18.99 17.62
CA GLN A 2 3.51 -18.65 16.32
C GLN A 2 2.72 -17.35 16.47
N LEU A 3 2.87 -16.47 15.49
CA LEU A 3 2.26 -15.14 15.47
C LEU A 3 1.34 -15.01 14.27
N VAL A 4 0.29 -14.21 14.44
CA VAL A 4 -0.61 -13.77 13.37
C VAL A 4 -0.57 -12.25 13.33
N ALA A 5 -0.24 -11.68 12.17
CA ALA A 5 -0.31 -10.25 11.93
C ALA A 5 -1.56 -9.94 11.10
N CYS A 6 -2.47 -9.17 11.67
CA CYS A 6 -3.67 -8.67 11.00
C CYS A 6 -3.38 -7.27 10.46
N VAL A 7 -3.58 -7.04 9.17
CA VAL A 7 -3.37 -5.74 8.52
C VAL A 7 -4.72 -5.16 8.11
N SER A 8 -5.05 -3.97 8.61
CA SER A 8 -6.30 -3.27 8.31
C SER A 8 -6.00 -1.93 7.64
N GLY A 9 -6.70 -1.60 6.56
CA GLY A 9 -6.57 -0.29 5.91
C GLY A 9 -7.26 0.81 6.73
N LEU A 10 -6.57 1.93 6.91
CA LEU A 10 -7.08 3.14 7.56
C LEU A 10 -7.42 4.25 6.56
N GLY A 11 -6.99 4.12 5.31
CA GLY A 11 -7.31 5.04 4.22
C GLY A 11 -6.06 5.60 3.54
N ASP A 12 -6.16 6.86 3.11
CA ASP A 12 -5.13 7.50 2.30
C ASP A 12 -4.10 8.23 3.18
N GLY A 13 -2.83 8.03 2.85
CA GLY A 13 -1.70 8.77 3.35
C GLY A 13 -1.24 9.87 2.39
N ASP A 14 0.03 10.22 2.52
CA ASP A 14 0.63 11.33 1.80
C ASP A 14 0.68 11.07 0.29
N LEU A 15 0.61 12.16 -0.48
CA LEU A 15 0.82 12.11 -1.93
C LEU A 15 2.29 11.91 -2.23
N VAL A 16 2.60 10.88 -3.01
CA VAL A 16 3.96 10.52 -3.42
C VAL A 16 4.26 11.06 -4.81
N LYS A 17 3.37 10.82 -5.79
CA LYS A 17 3.58 11.21 -7.19
C LYS A 17 2.23 11.43 -7.88
N GLU A 18 2.16 12.39 -8.80
CA GLU A 18 1.03 12.53 -9.71
C GLU A 18 1.44 12.09 -11.11
N VAL A 19 0.65 11.23 -11.72
CA VAL A 19 0.88 10.67 -13.06
C VAL A 19 -0.22 11.15 -13.99
N SER A 20 0.19 11.74 -15.12
CA SER A 20 -0.74 12.12 -16.19
C SER A 20 -0.79 11.02 -17.23
N CYS A 21 -1.93 10.35 -17.29
CA CYS A 21 -2.20 9.30 -18.24
C CYS A 21 -2.97 9.86 -19.42
N VAL A 22 -2.43 9.69 -20.63
CA VAL A 22 -3.06 10.12 -21.88
C VAL A 22 -3.18 8.93 -22.82
N SER A 23 -4.35 8.72 -23.42
CA SER A 23 -4.48 7.81 -24.55
C SER A 23 -4.32 8.60 -25.84
N ASN A 24 -3.41 8.17 -26.73
CA ASN A 24 -3.24 8.65 -28.10
C ASN A 24 -3.83 10.05 -28.35
N ALA A 25 -3.09 11.09 -27.96
CA ALA A 25 -3.53 12.49 -27.95
C ALA A 25 -4.00 13.04 -29.32
N ASN A 26 -3.85 12.27 -30.40
CA ASN A 26 -4.22 12.64 -31.76
C ASN A 26 -5.54 11.99 -32.26
N ALA A 27 -6.20 11.17 -31.44
CA ALA A 27 -7.52 10.61 -31.77
C ALA A 27 -8.63 11.54 -31.27
N ALA A 28 -9.73 11.64 -32.03
CA ALA A 28 -10.89 12.47 -31.68
C ALA A 28 -11.52 12.12 -30.31
N ASP A 29 -11.26 10.91 -29.80
CA ASP A 29 -11.72 10.39 -28.51
C ASP A 29 -10.59 10.26 -27.46
N GLY A 30 -9.48 10.97 -27.65
CA GLY A 30 -8.35 10.94 -26.72
C GLY A 30 -8.78 11.37 -25.31
N TRP A 31 -8.48 10.56 -24.29
CA TRP A 31 -8.72 10.92 -22.90
C TRP A 31 -7.41 11.27 -22.19
N SER A 32 -7.52 12.19 -21.23
CA SER A 32 -6.49 12.42 -20.21
C SER A 32 -7.08 12.17 -18.83
N ARG A 33 -6.35 11.47 -17.96
CA ARG A 33 -6.71 11.28 -16.56
C ARG A 33 -5.48 11.48 -15.69
N ARG A 34 -5.69 11.98 -14.48
CA ARG A 34 -4.65 12.05 -13.45
C ARG A 34 -4.78 10.87 -12.52
N LEU A 35 -3.64 10.28 -12.16
CA LEU A 35 -3.52 9.22 -11.18
C LEU A 35 -2.62 9.71 -10.05
N ALA A 36 -3.17 9.81 -8.85
CA ALA A 36 -2.43 10.16 -7.64
C ALA A 36 -1.90 8.88 -6.98
N LEU A 37 -0.58 8.75 -6.89
CA LEU A 37 0.07 7.71 -6.10
C LEU A 37 0.19 8.23 -4.68
N ARG A 38 -0.46 7.55 -3.74
CA ARG A 38 -0.46 7.92 -2.33
C ARG A 38 0.00 6.76 -1.47
N ASN A 39 0.59 7.05 -0.33
CA ASN A 39 0.81 6.02 0.66
C ASN A 39 -0.54 5.49 1.15
N GLY A 40 -0.70 4.18 1.31
CA GLY A 40 -1.83 3.63 2.06
C GLY A 40 -1.54 3.71 3.55
N LYS A 41 -2.51 4.11 4.38
CA LYS A 41 -2.39 4.03 5.84
C LYS A 41 -2.92 2.69 6.33
N TYR A 42 -2.19 2.07 7.25
CA TYR A 42 -2.53 0.75 7.77
C TYR A 42 -2.36 0.68 9.29
N HIS A 43 -3.21 -0.13 9.91
CA HIS A 43 -3.06 -0.60 11.28
C HIS A 43 -2.65 -2.07 11.24
N ILE A 44 -1.55 -2.41 11.89
CA ILE A 44 -1.11 -3.80 12.08
C ILE A 44 -1.33 -4.17 13.54
N THR A 45 -2.01 -5.29 13.77
CA THR A 45 -2.12 -5.92 15.09
C THR A 45 -1.46 -7.29 15.07
N VAL A 46 -0.54 -7.54 15.99
CA VAL A 46 0.12 -8.84 16.16
C VAL A 46 -0.52 -9.59 17.30
N HIS A 47 -0.91 -10.83 17.03
CA HIS A 47 -1.54 -11.74 17.97
C HIS A 47 -0.69 -12.98 18.21
N GLU A 48 -0.69 -13.48 19.45
CA GLU A 48 -0.22 -14.84 19.72
C GLU A 48 -1.25 -15.84 19.17
N ALA A 49 -0.83 -16.69 18.22
CA ALA A 49 -1.75 -17.57 17.50
C ALA A 49 -2.50 -18.55 18.42
N ARG A 50 -1.88 -18.98 19.53
CA ARG A 50 -2.47 -19.95 20.46
C ARG A 50 -3.62 -19.37 21.27
N THR A 51 -3.50 -18.10 21.68
CA THR A 51 -4.41 -17.47 22.64
C THR A 51 -5.29 -16.40 22.00
N GLY A 52 -4.93 -15.95 20.78
CA GLY A 52 -5.55 -14.79 20.13
C GLY A 52 -5.20 -13.45 20.80
N ARG A 53 -4.38 -13.47 21.85
CA ARG A 53 -4.04 -12.26 22.62
C ARG A 53 -3.24 -11.30 21.76
N SER A 54 -3.68 -10.05 21.68
CA SER A 54 -2.91 -8.97 21.07
C SER A 54 -1.65 -8.71 21.90
N ILE A 55 -0.51 -8.69 21.24
CA ILE A 55 0.80 -8.45 21.85
C ILE A 55 1.40 -7.11 21.42
N ALA A 56 1.02 -6.60 20.26
CA ALA A 56 1.47 -5.32 19.75
C ALA A 56 0.50 -4.79 18.69
N SER A 57 0.49 -3.47 18.53
CA SER A 57 -0.22 -2.81 17.46
C SER A 57 0.53 -1.56 17.02
N ILE A 58 0.50 -1.25 15.74
CA ILE A 58 1.19 -0.09 15.17
C ILE A 58 0.43 0.45 13.95
N ASP A 59 0.43 1.76 13.80
CA ASP A 59 0.00 2.44 12.58
C ASP A 59 1.23 2.73 11.71
N LEU A 60 1.14 2.45 10.42
CA LEU A 60 2.20 2.74 9.46
C LEU A 60 1.65 3.08 8.08
N ASP A 61 2.49 3.77 7.32
CA ASP A 61 2.26 4.02 5.90
C ASP A 61 2.86 2.86 5.09
N GLY A 62 2.08 2.27 4.19
CA GLY A 62 2.57 1.30 3.22
C GLY A 62 3.59 1.94 2.29
N GLU A 63 4.58 1.17 1.85
CA GLU A 63 5.64 1.66 0.96
C GLU A 63 5.66 0.97 -0.41
N ALA A 64 4.96 -0.16 -0.55
CA ALA A 64 5.02 -0.98 -1.75
C ALA A 64 3.96 -0.60 -2.78
N PHE A 65 4.37 -0.01 -3.89
CA PHE A 65 3.51 0.19 -5.06
C PHE A 65 3.64 -0.97 -6.07
N PRO A 66 2.57 -1.32 -6.80
CA PRO A 66 2.65 -2.27 -7.90
C PRO A 66 3.39 -1.66 -9.12
N PHE A 67 3.95 -2.49 -10.00
CA PHE A 67 4.51 -2.09 -11.31
C PHE A 67 5.56 -0.97 -11.29
N ASP A 68 6.50 -0.99 -10.35
CA ASP A 68 7.56 0.02 -10.20
C ASP A 68 7.02 1.46 -10.39
N ALA A 69 5.86 1.74 -9.77
CA ALA A 69 5.05 2.92 -10.07
C ALA A 69 5.76 4.26 -9.84
N LEU A 70 6.89 4.23 -9.14
CA LEU A 70 7.70 5.41 -8.84
C LEU A 70 8.68 5.75 -9.98
N ASN A 71 8.92 4.81 -10.90
CA ASN A 71 9.72 5.03 -12.09
C ASN A 71 9.05 6.03 -13.04
N ASP A 72 9.81 6.54 -14.01
CA ASP A 72 9.35 7.55 -14.95
C ASP A 72 8.52 6.96 -16.10
N ASP A 73 8.74 5.69 -16.45
CA ASP A 73 7.84 4.96 -17.34
C ASP A 73 6.58 4.52 -16.60
N THR A 74 5.58 5.38 -16.66
CA THR A 74 4.29 5.20 -15.98
C THR A 74 3.20 4.65 -16.90
N THR A 75 3.56 4.21 -18.11
CA THR A 75 2.63 3.74 -19.16
C THR A 75 1.77 2.58 -18.66
N GLN A 76 2.34 1.69 -17.85
CA GLN A 76 1.65 0.52 -17.29
C GLN A 76 0.62 0.91 -16.20
N LEU A 77 0.79 2.04 -15.53
CA LEU A 77 -0.14 2.53 -14.50
C LEU A 77 -1.43 3.09 -15.11
N CYS A 78 -1.36 3.51 -16.37
CA CYS A 78 -2.49 4.10 -17.09
C CYS A 78 -3.53 3.08 -17.56
N GLY A 79 -3.22 1.78 -17.49
CA GLY A 79 -4.16 0.67 -17.67
C GLY A 79 -4.59 0.00 -16.36
N ALA A 80 -3.94 0.31 -15.24
CA ALA A 80 -4.23 -0.33 -13.96
C ALA A 80 -5.63 0.07 -13.46
N ALA A 81 -6.36 -0.93 -12.95
CA ALA A 81 -7.49 -0.70 -12.05
C ALA A 81 -6.89 -0.33 -10.68
N PRO A 82 -7.07 0.90 -10.18
CA PRO A 82 -6.45 1.31 -8.93
C PRO A 82 -6.85 0.37 -7.78
N ALA A 83 -5.87 -0.06 -6.99
CA ALA A 83 -6.14 -0.69 -5.70
C ALA A 83 -6.78 0.37 -4.81
N THR A 84 -8.09 0.30 -4.65
CA THR A 84 -8.86 1.25 -3.86
C THR A 84 -9.25 0.58 -2.55
N VAL A 85 -8.89 1.20 -1.43
CA VAL A 85 -9.51 0.87 -0.12
C VAL A 85 -10.96 1.39 -0.10
N ASP A 86 -11.27 2.38 -0.93
CA ASP A 86 -12.60 2.95 -1.15
C ASP A 86 -12.99 2.87 -2.66
N PRO A 87 -13.91 1.97 -3.05
CA PRO A 87 -14.32 1.77 -4.44
C PRO A 87 -14.99 3.01 -5.08
N GLY A 88 -15.32 4.04 -4.30
CA GLY A 88 -15.82 5.32 -4.81
C GLY A 88 -14.74 6.26 -5.35
N ARG A 89 -13.45 6.04 -5.03
CA ARG A 89 -12.35 6.95 -5.39
C ARG A 89 -11.65 6.52 -6.68
N ARG A 90 -12.07 7.13 -7.79
CA ARG A 90 -11.36 6.99 -9.08
C ARG A 90 -10.09 7.86 -9.08
N GLY A 91 -8.99 7.32 -9.60
CA GLY A 91 -7.77 8.10 -9.84
C GLY A 91 -6.77 8.15 -8.68
N VAL A 92 -6.87 7.26 -7.69
CA VAL A 92 -5.87 7.11 -6.62
C VAL A 92 -5.32 5.69 -6.63
N LEU A 93 -4.01 5.53 -6.65
CA LEU A 93 -3.32 4.25 -6.44
C LEU A 93 -2.65 4.29 -5.07
N LEU A 94 -3.01 3.38 -4.17
CA LEU A 94 -2.42 3.29 -2.84
C LEU A 94 -1.25 2.31 -2.83
N SER A 95 -0.17 2.68 -2.14
CA SER A 95 0.84 1.71 -1.72
C SER A 95 0.25 0.72 -0.71
N THR A 96 0.92 -0.42 -0.57
CA THR A 96 0.56 -1.49 0.35
C THR A 96 1.69 -1.73 1.36
N VAL A 97 1.36 -2.41 2.45
CA VAL A 97 2.38 -2.84 3.42
C VAL A 97 3.32 -3.84 2.76
N SER A 98 4.61 -3.57 2.81
CA SER A 98 5.63 -4.48 2.27
C SER A 98 5.89 -5.66 3.21
N VAL A 99 6.41 -6.76 2.67
CA VAL A 99 6.85 -7.91 3.49
C VAL A 99 7.93 -7.47 4.50
N ALA A 100 8.83 -6.57 4.11
CA ALA A 100 9.86 -6.03 4.99
C ALA A 100 9.26 -5.25 6.17
N GLN A 101 8.22 -4.44 5.94
CA GLN A 101 7.49 -3.73 7.00
C GLN A 101 6.82 -4.70 7.97
N VAL A 102 6.21 -5.77 7.47
CA VAL A 102 5.64 -6.82 8.35
C VAL A 102 6.73 -7.45 9.22
N HIS A 103 7.89 -7.80 8.65
CA HIS A 103 9.01 -8.34 9.40
C HIS A 103 9.56 -7.38 10.46
N GLN A 104 9.70 -6.09 10.15
CA GLN A 104 10.13 -5.09 11.13
C GLN A 104 9.22 -5.04 12.36
N VAL A 105 7.91 -5.25 12.18
CA VAL A 105 6.93 -5.27 13.27
C VAL A 105 6.94 -6.61 14.01
N VAL A 106 7.09 -7.73 13.32
CA VAL A 106 6.87 -9.08 13.89
C VAL A 106 8.16 -9.70 14.45
N ASP A 107 9.31 -9.51 13.80
CA ASP A 107 10.58 -10.15 14.14
C ASP A 107 11.05 -9.94 15.59
N PRO A 108 10.85 -8.75 16.22
CA PRO A 108 11.22 -8.55 17.63
C PRO A 108 10.51 -9.51 18.59
N PHE A 109 9.33 -10.02 18.22
CA PHE A 109 8.56 -10.95 19.05
C PHE A 109 8.90 -12.43 18.77
N ILE A 110 9.59 -12.72 17.68
CA ILE A 110 10.04 -14.07 17.31
C ILE A 110 11.43 -14.34 17.88
N THR A 111 12.33 -13.38 17.72
CA THR A 111 13.76 -13.54 18.03
C THR A 111 14.13 -13.29 19.49
N GLY A 112 13.18 -12.77 20.29
CA GLY A 112 13.48 -12.24 21.63
C GLY A 112 14.27 -10.93 21.54
N PRO A 113 14.50 -10.22 22.67
CA PRO A 113 15.36 -9.04 22.66
C PRO A 113 16.75 -9.43 22.15
N LYS A 114 17.30 -8.68 21.19
CA LYS A 114 18.72 -8.79 20.82
C LYS A 114 19.54 -8.55 22.09
N GLN A 115 20.23 -9.58 22.55
CA GLN A 115 21.24 -9.47 23.61
C GLN A 115 22.43 -8.65 23.10
#